data_AF-A0A935F7R0-F1
#
_entry.id   AF-A0A935F7R0-F1
#
_cell.length_a   1.000
_cell.length_b   1.000
_cell.length_c   1.000
_cell.angle_alpha   90.00
_cell.angle_beta   90.00
_cell.angle_gamma   90.00
#
_symmetry.space_group_name_H-M   'P 1'
#
loop_
_entity.id
_entity.type
_entity.pdbx_description
1 polymer ?
#
loop_
_entity_poly.entity_id
_entity_poly.type
_entity_poly.pdbx_seq_one_letter_code
_entity_poly.pdbx_strand_id
1 'polypeptide(L)'
;MKKLIIGFLSLITVAASAQTADEIVQKYAAAMGGLDAFKKVQTAKFAGSVSVQGNDLPMTMQVINNRAVRSDVDVMGTSVTNSYKDGKGWKLNPFAGIETATDMEPTELNDIKGLSSLASPLMDYKNLGHTVELIGQEDVEGVKTFKLKMTAKEDSRVTFYFISATDYHIIKASSKRMMQGAEAEVETYFADVKEFSGLKFAMNRTQKMNGSVFQTIQYNTIELNVKIDDTVFDK
;
A
#
# COMPACT_ATOMS: atom_id res chain seq x y z
N MET A 1 16.44 71.47 19.50
CA MET A 1 16.02 70.71 18.32
C MET A 1 16.52 69.26 18.45
N LYS A 2 15.69 68.34 18.96
CA LYS A 2 16.05 66.93 19.15
C LYS A 2 15.75 66.18 17.85
N LYS A 3 16.77 65.61 17.20
CA LYS A 3 16.61 64.77 16.01
C LYS A 3 16.31 63.34 16.46
N LEU A 4 15.14 62.83 16.10
CA LEU A 4 14.72 61.45 16.32
C LEU A 4 15.22 60.62 15.13
N ILE A 5 16.14 59.69 15.37
CA ILE A 5 16.57 58.70 14.37
C ILE A 5 15.66 57.49 14.53
N ILE A 6 14.75 57.29 13.57
CA ILE A 6 13.96 56.06 13.46
C ILE A 6 14.80 55.05 12.68
N GLY A 7 15.32 54.05 13.38
CA GLY A 7 15.99 52.90 12.76
C GLY A 7 14.98 51.97 12.12
N PHE A 8 15.14 51.72 10.82
CA PHE A 8 14.32 50.79 10.04
C PHE A 8 14.86 49.37 10.28
N LEU A 9 14.15 48.57 11.08
CA LEU A 9 14.49 47.16 11.31
C LEU A 9 13.88 46.32 10.19
N SER A 10 14.69 45.91 9.21
CA SER A 10 14.26 44.99 8.15
C SER A 10 14.18 43.57 8.69
N LEU A 11 12.97 43.03 8.86
CA LEU A 11 12.76 41.60 9.04
C LEU A 11 13.11 40.86 7.74
N ILE A 12 14.19 40.07 7.77
CA ILE A 12 14.44 39.05 6.75
C ILE A 12 13.54 37.86 7.09
N THR A 13 12.40 37.74 6.42
CA THR A 13 11.59 36.53 6.46
C THR A 13 12.28 35.45 5.63
N VAL A 14 13.00 34.55 6.30
CA VAL A 14 13.40 33.28 5.70
C VAL A 14 12.11 32.50 5.45
N ALA A 15 11.67 32.42 4.21
CA ALA A 15 10.60 31.54 3.81
C ALA A 15 11.07 30.09 4.00
N ALA A 16 10.79 29.52 5.18
CA ALA A 16 10.90 28.08 5.37
C ALA A 16 9.95 27.43 4.36
N SER A 17 10.51 26.76 3.35
CA SER A 17 9.72 25.96 2.41
C SER A 17 9.18 24.76 3.18
N ALA A 18 8.01 24.91 3.81
CA ALA A 18 7.26 23.80 4.34
C ALA A 18 6.84 22.93 3.15
N GLN A 19 7.42 21.73 3.04
CA GLN A 19 7.02 20.79 2.00
C GLN A 19 5.53 20.50 2.13
N THR A 20 4.82 20.50 1.00
CA THR A 20 3.40 20.17 1.00
C THR A 20 3.20 18.66 0.93
N ALA A 21 2.02 18.18 1.31
CA ALA A 21 1.65 16.77 1.12
C ALA A 21 1.79 16.36 -0.36
N ASP A 22 1.33 17.21 -1.26
CA ASP A 22 1.41 17.03 -2.71
C ASP A 22 2.86 16.83 -3.19
N GLU A 23 3.80 17.64 -2.72
CA GLU A 23 5.22 17.51 -3.07
C GLU A 23 5.80 16.17 -2.62
N ILE A 24 5.48 15.73 -1.40
CA ILE A 24 5.97 14.45 -0.86
C ILE A 24 5.38 13.28 -1.66
N VAL A 25 4.08 13.34 -1.98
CA VAL A 25 3.41 12.33 -2.82
C VAL A 25 4.03 12.28 -4.22
N GLN A 26 4.32 13.43 -4.84
CA GLN A 26 4.96 13.49 -6.16
C GLN A 26 6.37 12.90 -6.13
N LYS A 27 7.16 13.20 -5.10
CA LYS A 27 8.51 12.62 -4.94
C LYS A 27 8.46 11.12 -4.67
N TYR A 28 7.50 10.65 -3.87
CA TYR A 28 7.24 9.23 -3.69
C TYR A 28 6.88 8.56 -5.02
N ALA A 29 5.93 9.12 -5.77
CA ALA A 29 5.53 8.59 -7.07
C ALA A 29 6.73 8.52 -8.03
N ALA A 30 7.54 9.58 -8.11
CA ALA A 30 8.75 9.62 -8.93
C ALA A 30 9.79 8.57 -8.49
N ALA A 31 10.03 8.42 -7.18
CA ALA A 31 10.97 7.43 -6.64
C ALA A 31 10.58 5.99 -7.01
N MET A 32 9.28 5.72 -7.17
CA MET A 32 8.73 4.41 -7.52
C MET A 32 8.59 4.14 -9.02
N GLY A 33 8.88 5.14 -9.89
CA GLY A 33 8.78 5.01 -11.36
C GLY A 33 7.65 5.81 -12.02
N GLY A 34 6.83 6.50 -11.23
CA GLY A 34 5.78 7.41 -11.70
C GLY A 34 4.42 6.74 -11.93
N LEU A 35 3.34 7.45 -11.57
CA LEU A 35 1.97 6.96 -11.66
C LEU A 35 1.58 6.54 -13.09
N ASP A 36 1.96 7.33 -14.10
CA ASP A 36 1.62 7.05 -15.49
C ASP A 36 2.24 5.75 -16.01
N ALA A 37 3.42 5.39 -15.51
CA ALA A 37 4.07 4.13 -15.87
C ALA A 37 3.32 2.94 -15.23
N PHE A 38 2.90 3.06 -13.97
CA PHE A 38 2.04 2.05 -13.33
C PHE A 38 0.70 1.89 -14.06
N LYS A 39 0.07 2.99 -14.50
CA LYS A 39 -1.21 2.95 -15.24
C LYS A 39 -1.11 2.26 -16.60
N LYS A 40 0.08 2.23 -17.21
CA LYS A 40 0.32 1.54 -18.50
C LYS A 40 0.43 0.02 -18.34
N VAL A 41 0.83 -0.46 -17.17
CA VAL A 41 0.90 -1.91 -16.91
C VAL A 41 -0.52 -2.48 -16.91
N GLN A 42 -0.75 -3.48 -17.75
CA GLN A 42 -2.06 -4.10 -17.90
C GLN A 42 -2.25 -5.23 -16.88
N THR A 43 -1.20 -6.00 -16.65
CA THR A 43 -1.22 -7.21 -15.84
C THR A 43 0.07 -7.40 -15.07
N ALA A 44 0.01 -8.09 -13.95
CA ALA A 44 1.18 -8.56 -13.25
C ALA A 44 0.96 -9.92 -12.59
N LYS A 45 2.02 -10.73 -12.55
CA LYS A 45 2.10 -11.95 -11.74
C LYS A 45 3.22 -11.80 -10.73
N PHE A 46 2.91 -12.13 -9.48
CA PHE A 46 3.85 -12.18 -8.37
C PHE A 46 3.91 -13.62 -7.89
N ALA A 47 5.11 -14.15 -7.67
CA ALA A 47 5.29 -15.44 -7.01
C ALA A 47 6.29 -15.28 -5.86
N GLY A 48 6.05 -16.00 -4.77
CA GLY A 48 6.81 -15.87 -3.54
C GLY A 48 6.29 -16.77 -2.44
N SER A 49 6.44 -16.30 -1.20
CA SER A 49 5.90 -16.96 -0.02
C SER A 49 5.24 -15.96 0.93
N VAL A 50 4.35 -16.49 1.76
CA VAL A 50 3.85 -15.83 2.96
C VAL A 50 4.25 -16.66 4.17
N SER A 51 4.91 -16.02 5.13
CA SER A 51 5.30 -16.62 6.40
C SER A 51 4.23 -16.31 7.44
N VAL A 52 3.57 -17.34 7.98
CA VAL A 52 2.54 -17.22 9.02
C VAL A 52 2.90 -18.15 10.17
N GLN A 53 3.00 -17.61 11.39
CA GLN A 53 3.39 -18.37 12.59
C GLN A 53 4.70 -19.18 12.41
N GLY A 54 5.64 -18.65 11.61
CA GLY A 54 6.93 -19.30 11.31
C GLY A 54 6.89 -20.37 10.23
N ASN A 55 5.74 -20.59 9.57
CA ASN A 55 5.62 -21.48 8.42
C ASN A 55 5.61 -20.68 7.13
N ASP A 56 6.54 -20.98 6.23
CA ASP A 56 6.61 -20.38 4.91
C ASP A 56 5.74 -21.16 3.92
N LEU A 57 4.71 -20.49 3.42
CA LEU A 57 3.70 -21.05 2.53
C LEU A 57 3.87 -20.44 1.13
N PRO A 58 3.93 -21.23 0.05
CA PRO A 58 4.00 -20.70 -1.31
C PRO A 58 2.80 -19.81 -1.61
N MET A 59 3.04 -18.70 -2.27
CA MET A 59 2.01 -17.74 -2.65
C MET A 59 2.17 -17.31 -4.10
N THR A 60 1.05 -17.20 -4.80
CA THR A 60 0.96 -16.51 -6.09
C THR A 60 -0.09 -15.41 -6.04
N MET A 61 0.17 -14.31 -6.75
CA MET A 61 -0.79 -13.22 -6.91
C MET A 61 -0.85 -12.80 -8.37
N GLN A 62 -2.05 -12.70 -8.91
CA GLN A 62 -2.32 -12.29 -10.28
C GLN A 62 -3.17 -11.02 -10.26
N VAL A 63 -2.79 -10.02 -11.05
CA VAL A 63 -3.46 -8.72 -11.08
C VAL A 63 -3.77 -8.35 -12.53
N ILE A 64 -5.01 -7.97 -12.80
CA ILE A 64 -5.38 -7.15 -13.97
C ILE A 64 -5.62 -5.74 -13.44
N ASN A 65 -4.76 -4.81 -13.84
CA ASN A 65 -4.60 -3.52 -13.16
C ASN A 65 -5.92 -2.73 -13.10
N ASN A 66 -6.29 -2.29 -11.90
CA ASN A 66 -7.56 -1.61 -11.55
C ASN A 66 -8.84 -2.40 -11.82
N ARG A 67 -8.76 -3.69 -12.15
CA ARG A 67 -9.93 -4.50 -12.53
C ARG A 67 -10.11 -5.77 -11.71
N ALA A 68 -9.03 -6.55 -11.55
CA ALA A 68 -9.09 -7.84 -10.89
C ALA A 68 -7.81 -8.18 -10.14
N VAL A 69 -7.94 -8.94 -9.06
CA VAL A 69 -6.81 -9.53 -8.32
C VAL A 69 -7.20 -10.89 -7.78
N ARG A 70 -6.28 -11.84 -7.81
CA ARG A 70 -6.41 -13.15 -7.18
C ARG A 70 -5.11 -13.45 -6.44
N SER A 71 -5.23 -13.90 -5.21
CA SER A 71 -4.13 -14.40 -4.39
C SER A 71 -4.44 -15.82 -3.95
N ASP A 72 -3.49 -16.72 -4.17
CA ASP A 72 -3.55 -18.11 -3.78
C ASP A 72 -2.36 -18.41 -2.86
N VAL A 73 -2.63 -18.92 -1.67
CA VAL A 73 -1.63 -19.42 -0.72
C VAL A 73 -1.78 -20.94 -0.62
N ASP A 74 -0.72 -21.69 -0.90
CA ASP A 74 -0.71 -23.14 -0.77
C ASP A 74 -0.41 -23.56 0.66
N VAL A 75 -1.35 -24.26 1.28
CA VAL A 75 -1.21 -24.85 2.61
C VAL A 75 -1.27 -26.36 2.45
N MET A 76 -0.09 -26.99 2.41
CA MET A 76 0.05 -28.45 2.29
C MET A 76 -0.72 -29.03 1.09
N GLY A 77 -0.67 -28.37 -0.06
CA GLY A 77 -1.35 -28.78 -1.29
C GLY A 77 -2.82 -28.35 -1.40
N THR A 78 -3.34 -27.61 -0.41
CA THR A 78 -4.69 -27.03 -0.44
C THR A 78 -4.60 -25.51 -0.51
N SER A 79 -5.31 -24.90 -1.46
CA SER A 79 -5.25 -23.45 -1.66
C SER A 79 -6.19 -22.68 -0.73
N VAL A 80 -5.68 -21.61 -0.14
CA VAL A 80 -6.46 -20.50 0.42
C VAL A 80 -6.48 -19.39 -0.61
N THR A 81 -7.66 -19.10 -1.16
CA THR A 81 -7.82 -18.16 -2.28
C THR A 81 -8.65 -16.95 -1.89
N ASN A 82 -8.21 -15.78 -2.33
CA ASN A 82 -8.99 -14.54 -2.31
C ASN A 82 -8.99 -13.96 -3.72
N SER A 83 -10.17 -13.63 -4.24
CA SER A 83 -10.33 -13.08 -5.58
C SER A 83 -11.27 -11.87 -5.59
N TYR A 84 -10.98 -10.93 -6.47
CA TYR A 84 -11.78 -9.76 -6.78
C TYR A 84 -11.78 -9.54 -8.29
N LYS A 85 -12.94 -9.20 -8.85
CA LYS A 85 -13.12 -8.81 -10.24
C LYS A 85 -14.36 -7.93 -10.38
N ASP A 86 -14.19 -6.75 -10.96
CA ASP A 86 -15.30 -5.87 -11.39
C ASP A 86 -16.38 -5.65 -10.30
N GLY A 87 -15.94 -5.39 -9.06
CA GLY A 87 -16.83 -5.12 -7.93
C GLY A 87 -17.41 -6.34 -7.23
N LYS A 88 -17.04 -7.56 -7.64
CA LYS A 88 -17.38 -8.81 -6.94
C LYS A 88 -16.12 -9.45 -6.39
N GLY A 89 -16.24 -10.20 -5.30
CA GLY A 89 -15.12 -10.92 -4.72
C GLY A 89 -15.58 -12.17 -4.01
N TRP A 90 -14.70 -13.16 -3.97
CA TRP A 90 -14.95 -14.44 -3.32
C TRP A 90 -13.69 -14.93 -2.62
N LYS A 91 -13.90 -15.72 -1.57
CA LYS A 91 -12.86 -16.33 -0.75
C LYS A 91 -13.09 -17.83 -0.62
N LEU A 92 -12.00 -18.57 -0.46
CA LEU A 92 -11.96 -19.99 -0.15
C LEU A 92 -10.92 -20.19 0.94
N ASN A 93 -11.30 -20.77 2.07
CA ASN A 93 -10.37 -21.07 3.16
C ASN A 93 -10.86 -22.30 3.94
N PRO A 94 -10.49 -23.51 3.50
CA PRO A 94 -10.92 -24.76 4.16
C PRO A 94 -10.46 -24.84 5.62
N PHE A 95 -9.30 -24.23 5.94
CA PHE A 95 -8.76 -24.18 7.31
C PHE A 95 -9.55 -23.26 8.25
N ALA A 96 -10.38 -22.37 7.70
CA ALA A 96 -11.31 -21.53 8.44
C ALA A 96 -12.77 -22.00 8.30
N GLY A 97 -13.01 -23.23 7.80
CA GLY A 97 -14.34 -23.80 7.59
C GLY A 97 -15.08 -23.29 6.35
N ILE A 98 -14.41 -22.53 5.47
CA ILE A 98 -14.96 -22.07 4.20
C ILE A 98 -14.52 -23.08 3.12
N GLU A 99 -15.23 -24.21 3.07
CA GLU A 99 -14.90 -25.36 2.20
C GLU A 99 -15.23 -25.13 0.72
N THR A 100 -16.11 -24.17 0.43
CA THR A 100 -16.49 -23.78 -0.93
C THR A 100 -16.31 -22.29 -1.13
N ALA A 101 -16.05 -21.87 -2.38
CA ALA A 101 -15.93 -20.46 -2.71
C ALA A 101 -17.18 -19.69 -2.24
N THR A 102 -16.96 -18.65 -1.45
CA THR A 102 -18.00 -17.88 -0.76
C THR A 102 -17.80 -16.40 -1.05
N ASP A 103 -18.89 -15.67 -1.27
CA ASP A 103 -18.81 -14.25 -1.59
C ASP A 103 -18.26 -13.46 -0.40
N MET A 104 -17.47 -12.43 -0.68
CA MET A 104 -16.89 -11.56 0.36
C MET A 104 -17.91 -10.56 0.88
N GLU A 105 -17.85 -10.29 2.18
CA GLU A 105 -18.62 -9.21 2.79
C GLU A 105 -18.10 -7.83 2.32
N PRO A 106 -18.90 -6.75 2.38
CA PRO A 106 -18.52 -5.45 1.83
C PRO A 106 -17.19 -4.88 2.35
N THR A 107 -16.87 -5.11 3.63
CA THR A 107 -15.61 -4.66 4.23
C THR A 107 -14.40 -5.42 3.65
N GLU A 108 -14.49 -6.75 3.56
CA GLU A 108 -13.47 -7.61 2.96
C GLU A 108 -13.29 -7.29 1.47
N LEU A 109 -14.41 -7.02 0.78
CA LEU A 109 -14.42 -6.65 -0.62
C LEU A 109 -13.63 -5.36 -0.88
N ASN A 110 -13.77 -4.35 -0.02
CA ASN A 110 -13.00 -3.11 -0.11
C ASN A 110 -11.50 -3.32 0.12
N ASP A 111 -11.13 -4.24 1.03
CA ASP A 111 -9.75 -4.58 1.30
C ASP A 111 -9.08 -5.27 0.10
N ILE A 112 -9.73 -6.29 -0.47
CA ILE A 112 -9.19 -6.99 -1.64
C ILE A 112 -9.18 -6.10 -2.89
N LYS A 113 -10.19 -5.23 -3.07
CA LYS A 113 -10.24 -4.26 -4.17
C LYS A 113 -9.00 -3.38 -4.18
N GLY A 114 -8.51 -2.97 -3.01
CA GLY A 114 -7.29 -2.17 -2.87
C GLY A 114 -6.03 -2.84 -3.42
N LEU A 115 -6.03 -4.16 -3.59
CA LEU A 115 -4.93 -4.93 -4.18
C LEU A 115 -5.04 -5.11 -5.70
N SER A 116 -6.15 -4.67 -6.32
CA SER A 116 -6.33 -4.73 -7.78
C SER A 116 -5.56 -3.66 -8.55
N SER A 117 -5.10 -2.60 -7.87
CA SER A 117 -4.22 -1.59 -8.46
C SER A 117 -2.75 -1.92 -8.21
N LEU A 118 -1.93 -1.81 -9.25
CA LEU A 118 -0.47 -1.91 -9.13
C LEU A 118 0.16 -0.63 -8.58
N ALA A 119 -0.52 0.51 -8.72
CA ALA A 119 -0.09 1.77 -8.14
C ALA A 119 -0.53 1.85 -6.68
N SER A 120 0.31 2.47 -5.83
CA SER A 120 -0.14 2.84 -4.48
C SER A 120 -1.29 3.83 -4.58
N PRO A 121 -2.37 3.68 -3.79
CA PRO A 121 -3.49 4.63 -3.77
C PRO A 121 -3.04 6.04 -3.38
N LEU A 122 -1.92 6.16 -2.64
CA LEU A 122 -1.31 7.44 -2.32
C LEU A 122 -0.86 8.21 -3.56
N MET A 123 -0.42 7.53 -4.63
CA MET A 123 0.02 8.20 -5.87
C MET A 123 -1.16 8.78 -6.67
N ASP A 124 -2.31 8.12 -6.64
CA ASP A 124 -3.50 8.48 -7.43
C ASP A 124 -4.63 9.09 -6.57
N TYR A 125 -4.29 9.53 -5.34
CA TYR A 125 -5.26 9.89 -4.31
C TYR A 125 -6.30 10.92 -4.77
N LYS A 126 -5.91 11.92 -5.59
CA LYS A 126 -6.84 12.94 -6.12
C LYS A 126 -7.88 12.35 -7.06
N ASN A 127 -7.48 11.45 -7.96
CA ASN A 127 -8.41 10.83 -8.93
C ASN A 127 -9.32 9.81 -8.23
N LEU A 128 -8.81 9.13 -7.20
CA LEU A 128 -9.60 8.28 -6.31
C LEU A 128 -10.51 9.09 -5.37
N GLY A 129 -10.33 10.42 -5.31
CA GLY A 129 -11.10 11.33 -4.46
C GLY A 129 -10.78 11.24 -2.97
N HIS A 130 -9.63 10.67 -2.62
CA HIS A 130 -9.10 10.66 -1.26
C HIS A 130 -8.54 12.03 -0.88
N THR A 131 -8.40 12.29 0.41
CA THR A 131 -7.67 13.46 0.93
C THR A 131 -6.33 13.01 1.50
N VAL A 132 -5.30 13.86 1.39
CA VAL A 132 -3.98 13.62 1.99
C VAL A 132 -3.52 14.87 2.72
N GLU A 133 -3.07 14.69 3.95
CA GLU A 133 -2.57 15.74 4.85
C GLU A 133 -1.14 15.39 5.29
N LEU A 134 -0.22 16.38 5.31
CA LEU A 134 1.08 16.21 5.95
C LEU A 134 0.94 16.46 7.45
N ILE A 135 1.22 15.44 8.25
CA ILE A 135 1.13 15.52 9.71
C ILE A 135 2.44 16.02 10.32
N GLY A 136 3.57 15.71 9.69
CA GLY A 136 4.89 16.13 10.13
C GLY A 136 5.96 15.11 9.80
N GLN A 137 7.02 15.08 10.61
CA GLN A 137 8.07 14.05 10.53
C GLN A 137 8.00 13.11 11.72
N GLU A 138 8.30 11.84 11.50
CA GLU A 138 8.36 10.80 12.53
C GLU A 138 9.53 9.85 12.22
N ASP A 139 10.21 9.38 13.26
CA ASP A 139 11.22 8.33 13.12
C ASP A 139 10.53 6.96 13.10
N VAL A 140 10.86 6.15 12.10
CA VAL A 140 10.39 4.75 12.01
C VAL A 140 11.62 3.86 11.94
N GLU A 141 11.89 3.17 13.04
CA GLU A 141 13.02 2.22 13.17
C GLU A 141 14.37 2.84 12.75
N GLY A 142 14.62 4.10 13.13
CA GLY A 142 15.84 4.84 12.82
C GLY A 142 15.84 5.54 11.46
N VAL A 143 14.75 5.43 10.68
CA VAL A 143 14.56 6.14 9.43
C VAL A 143 13.70 7.38 9.66
N LYS A 144 14.25 8.57 9.38
CA LYS A 144 13.46 9.80 9.37
C LYS A 144 12.45 9.77 8.22
N THR A 145 11.16 9.91 8.54
CA THR A 145 10.08 9.86 7.55
C THR A 145 9.19 11.10 7.62
N PHE A 146 8.53 11.42 6.50
CA PHE A 146 7.36 12.26 6.46
C PHE A 146 6.11 11.41 6.72
N LYS A 147 5.28 11.82 7.67
CA LYS A 147 4.02 11.17 7.99
C LYS A 147 2.88 11.84 7.24
N LEU A 148 2.31 11.14 6.27
CA LEU A 148 1.13 11.54 5.53
C LEU A 148 -0.09 10.82 6.08
N LYS A 149 -1.20 11.53 6.26
CA LYS A 149 -2.50 10.95 6.60
C LYS A 149 -3.37 10.98 5.36
N MET A 150 -3.75 9.82 4.86
CA MET A 150 -4.72 9.67 3.78
C MET A 150 -6.09 9.28 4.35
N THR A 151 -7.16 9.92 3.90
CA THR A 151 -8.54 9.52 4.20
C THR A 151 -9.21 9.03 2.92
N ALA A 152 -9.62 7.76 2.91
CA ALA A 152 -10.27 7.14 1.75
C ALA A 152 -11.69 7.70 1.55
N LYS A 153 -12.16 7.73 0.30
CA LYS A 153 -13.47 8.30 -0.07
C LYS A 153 -14.60 7.32 0.22
N GLU A 154 -14.31 6.04 0.05
CA GLU A 154 -15.26 4.94 0.05
C GLU A 154 -15.82 4.67 1.44
N ASP A 155 -14.96 4.66 2.46
CA ASP A 155 -15.29 4.24 3.81
C ASP A 155 -14.74 5.17 4.90
N SER A 156 -14.18 6.34 4.52
CA SER A 156 -13.50 7.28 5.42
C SER A 156 -12.32 6.67 6.19
N ARG A 157 -11.79 5.53 5.75
CA ARG A 157 -10.66 4.88 6.43
C ARG A 157 -9.42 5.77 6.39
N VAL A 158 -8.82 5.96 7.56
CA VAL A 158 -7.57 6.67 7.72
C VAL A 158 -6.40 5.70 7.59
N THR A 159 -5.47 6.01 6.68
CA THR A 159 -4.18 5.32 6.55
C THR A 159 -3.06 6.33 6.71
N PHE A 160 -2.13 6.05 7.62
CA PHE A 160 -0.89 6.80 7.73
C PHE A 160 0.18 6.16 6.85
N TYR A 161 0.85 6.98 6.04
CA TYR A 161 1.99 6.59 5.23
C TYR A 161 3.25 7.28 5.75
N PHE A 162 4.32 6.51 5.91
CA PHE A 162 5.61 6.99 6.40
C PHE A 162 6.61 6.90 5.25
N ILE A 163 6.87 8.04 4.63
CA ILE A 163 7.71 8.17 3.43
C ILE A 163 9.10 8.63 3.87
N SER A 164 10.15 7.88 3.54
CA SER A 164 11.54 8.23 3.86
C SER A 164 11.87 9.65 3.41
N ALA A 165 12.49 10.43 4.31
CA ALA A 165 12.89 11.79 4.02
C ALA A 165 14.15 11.88 3.12
N THR A 166 14.80 10.74 2.85
CA THR A 166 16.06 10.68 2.10
C THR A 166 15.83 10.27 0.65
N ASP A 167 15.12 9.17 0.42
CA ASP A 167 14.94 8.55 -0.89
C ASP A 167 13.47 8.45 -1.31
N TYR A 168 12.54 8.96 -0.48
CA TYR A 168 11.11 9.00 -0.74
C TYR A 168 10.45 7.63 -0.96
N HIS A 169 11.11 6.52 -0.60
CA HIS A 169 10.42 5.23 -0.55
C HIS A 169 9.49 5.16 0.67
N ILE A 170 8.41 4.39 0.54
CA ILE A 170 7.55 4.07 1.67
C ILE A 170 8.28 3.11 2.62
N ILE A 171 8.31 3.44 3.90
CA ILE A 171 8.88 2.61 4.96
C ILE A 171 7.78 1.83 5.67
N LYS A 172 6.69 2.52 6.01
CA LYS A 172 5.56 1.97 6.75
C LYS A 172 4.23 2.53 6.24
N ALA A 173 3.19 1.72 6.30
CA ALA A 173 1.80 2.18 6.30
C ALA A 173 1.09 1.62 7.53
N SER A 174 0.20 2.39 8.17
CA SER A 174 -0.63 1.91 9.27
C SER A 174 -2.07 2.38 9.15
N SER A 175 -3.01 1.55 9.59
CA SER A 175 -4.43 1.83 9.56
C SER A 175 -5.14 0.98 10.61
N LYS A 176 -6.25 1.48 11.15
CA LYS A 176 -7.18 0.65 11.93
C LYS A 176 -8.10 -0.12 10.98
N ARG A 177 -8.25 -1.43 11.20
CA ARG A 177 -9.05 -2.33 10.36
C ARG A 177 -9.89 -3.25 11.23
N MET A 178 -11.04 -3.66 10.70
CA MET A 178 -11.84 -4.73 11.31
C MET A 178 -11.23 -6.08 10.93
N MET A 179 -10.63 -6.76 11.90
CA MET A 179 -9.99 -8.07 11.73
C MET A 179 -10.70 -9.07 12.62
N GLN A 180 -11.26 -10.15 12.05
CA GLN A 180 -11.94 -11.21 12.80
C GLN A 180 -13.03 -10.68 13.78
N GLY A 181 -13.73 -9.61 13.41
CA GLY A 181 -14.80 -9.00 14.22
C GLY A 181 -14.33 -8.03 15.31
N ALA A 182 -13.04 -7.72 15.40
CA ALA A 182 -12.49 -6.70 16.29
C ALA A 182 -11.69 -5.63 15.53
N GLU A 183 -11.70 -4.39 16.01
CA GLU A 183 -10.80 -3.36 15.50
C GLU A 183 -9.36 -3.68 15.93
N ALA A 184 -8.44 -3.68 14.98
CA ALA A 184 -7.01 -3.87 15.22
C ALA A 184 -6.20 -2.81 14.47
N GLU A 185 -5.08 -2.41 15.06
CA GLU A 185 -4.07 -1.64 14.35
C GLU A 185 -3.26 -2.59 13.46
N VAL A 186 -3.28 -2.32 12.16
CA VAL A 186 -2.51 -3.06 11.17
C VAL A 186 -1.42 -2.14 10.62
N GLU A 187 -0.17 -2.57 10.79
CA GLU A 187 1.00 -1.94 10.20
C GLU A 187 1.56 -2.82 9.09
N THR A 188 2.07 -2.21 8.03
CA THR A 188 2.84 -2.89 6.97
C THR A 188 4.15 -2.15 6.79
N TYR A 189 5.26 -2.88 6.94
CA TYR A 189 6.62 -2.41 6.73
C TYR A 189 7.08 -2.89 5.36
N PHE A 190 7.70 -2.01 4.58
CA PHE A 190 8.10 -2.27 3.19
C PHE A 190 9.63 -2.28 3.11
N ALA A 191 10.17 -3.34 2.52
CA ALA A 191 11.62 -3.51 2.38
C ALA A 191 11.98 -4.21 1.06
N ASP A 192 13.28 -4.30 0.79
CA ASP A 192 13.86 -4.93 -0.40
C ASP A 192 13.25 -4.37 -1.69
N VAL A 193 13.33 -3.04 -1.87
CA VAL A 193 12.78 -2.37 -3.06
C VAL A 193 13.62 -2.72 -4.29
N LYS A 194 13.00 -3.32 -5.31
CA LYS A 194 13.65 -3.69 -6.58
C LYS A 194 12.92 -3.11 -7.78
N GLU A 195 13.67 -2.87 -8.85
CA GLU A 195 13.17 -2.31 -10.11
C GLU A 195 12.84 -3.42 -11.12
N PHE A 196 11.69 -3.25 -11.80
CA PHE A 196 11.18 -4.10 -12.86
C PHE A 196 10.61 -3.21 -13.96
N SER A 197 11.27 -3.17 -15.13
CA SER A 197 10.85 -2.33 -16.26
C SER A 197 10.65 -0.84 -15.89
N GLY A 198 11.54 -0.28 -15.08
CA GLY A 198 11.49 1.12 -14.63
C GLY A 198 10.49 1.40 -13.49
N LEU A 199 9.77 0.39 -13.01
CA LEU A 199 8.87 0.48 -11.85
C LEU A 199 9.51 -0.20 -10.65
N LYS A 200 9.40 0.41 -9.46
CA LYS A 200 9.91 -0.20 -8.24
C LYS A 200 8.81 -0.86 -7.42
N PHE A 201 9.13 -1.99 -6.82
CA PHE A 201 8.25 -2.76 -5.94
C PHE A 201 9.00 -3.17 -4.69
N ALA A 202 8.34 -3.10 -3.53
CA ALA A 202 8.84 -3.71 -2.30
C ALA A 202 8.69 -5.24 -2.40
N MET A 203 9.81 -5.95 -2.38
CA MET A 203 9.83 -7.41 -2.47
C MET A 203 9.56 -8.08 -1.13
N ASN A 204 9.74 -7.35 -0.02
CA ASN A 204 9.38 -7.81 1.32
C ASN A 204 8.32 -6.90 1.95
N ARG A 205 7.30 -7.51 2.55
CA ARG A 205 6.30 -6.82 3.36
C ARG A 205 6.11 -7.55 4.68
N THR A 206 6.47 -6.90 5.79
CA THR A 206 6.18 -7.44 7.13
C THR A 206 4.95 -6.77 7.70
N GLN A 207 3.96 -7.54 8.11
CA GLN A 207 2.71 -7.03 8.64
C GLN A 207 2.58 -7.33 10.13
N LYS A 208 2.28 -6.28 10.90
CA LYS A 208 2.05 -6.36 12.35
C LYS A 208 0.58 -6.06 12.64
N MET A 209 0.01 -6.80 13.57
CA MET A 209 -1.32 -6.60 14.14
C MET A 209 -1.15 -6.32 15.63
N ASN A 210 -1.58 -5.14 16.08
CA ASN A 210 -1.40 -4.67 17.46
C ASN A 210 0.07 -4.83 17.93
N GLY A 211 1.02 -4.43 17.07
CA GLY A 211 2.47 -4.49 17.33
C GLY A 211 3.14 -5.86 17.17
N SER A 212 2.36 -6.94 17.02
CA SER A 212 2.91 -8.30 16.84
C SER A 212 2.92 -8.68 15.36
N VAL A 213 4.03 -9.22 14.85
CA VAL A 213 4.10 -9.74 13.48
C VAL A 213 3.09 -10.88 13.32
N PHE A 214 2.19 -10.76 12.36
CA PHE A 214 1.22 -11.83 12.05
C PHE A 214 1.49 -12.49 10.70
N GLN A 215 2.08 -11.76 9.74
CA GLN A 215 2.60 -12.36 8.51
C GLN A 215 3.74 -11.56 7.89
N THR A 216 4.59 -12.24 7.13
CA THR A 216 5.60 -11.62 6.24
C THR A 216 5.44 -12.16 4.84
N ILE A 217 5.35 -11.29 3.84
CA ILE A 217 5.31 -11.64 2.43
C ILE A 217 6.69 -11.40 1.82
N GLN A 218 7.23 -12.40 1.12
CA GLN A 218 8.44 -12.27 0.32
C GLN A 218 8.14 -12.67 -1.12
N TYR A 219 8.28 -11.72 -2.05
CA TYR A 219 8.22 -12.00 -3.48
C TYR A 219 9.59 -12.45 -3.97
N ASN A 220 9.58 -13.44 -4.87
CA ASN A 220 10.74 -13.95 -5.59
C ASN A 220 10.75 -13.42 -7.03
N THR A 221 9.58 -13.36 -7.67
CA THR A 221 9.43 -12.90 -9.05
C THR A 221 8.26 -11.93 -9.19
N ILE A 222 8.45 -10.95 -10.07
CA ILE A 222 7.40 -10.06 -10.57
C ILE A 222 7.50 -10.07 -12.09
N GLU A 223 6.43 -10.46 -12.75
CA GLU A 223 6.31 -10.44 -14.20
C GLU A 223 5.24 -9.44 -14.60
N LEU A 224 5.60 -8.44 -15.40
CA LEU A 224 4.70 -7.38 -15.85
C LEU A 224 4.22 -7.64 -17.28
N ASN A 225 2.99 -7.24 -17.59
CA ASN A 225 2.36 -7.35 -18.91
C ASN A 225 2.32 -8.79 -19.46
N VAL A 226 2.19 -9.78 -18.57
CA VAL A 226 2.02 -11.18 -18.92
C VAL A 226 0.56 -11.51 -19.22
N LYS A 227 0.32 -12.49 -20.10
CA LYS A 227 -1.04 -12.97 -20.36
C LYS A 227 -1.63 -13.60 -19.10
N ILE A 228 -2.80 -13.12 -18.69
CA ILE A 228 -3.63 -13.70 -17.64
C ILE A 228 -4.97 -14.03 -18.25
N ASP A 229 -5.44 -15.25 -18.02
CA ASP A 229 -6.79 -15.64 -18.40
C ASP A 229 -7.78 -14.98 -17.43
N ASP A 230 -8.74 -14.24 -17.96
CA ASP A 230 -9.74 -13.50 -17.18
C ASP A 230 -10.63 -14.41 -16.33
N THR A 231 -10.74 -15.69 -16.71
CA THR A 231 -11.56 -16.69 -16.01
C THR A 231 -10.93 -17.15 -14.69
N VAL A 232 -9.63 -16.91 -14.46
CA VAL A 232 -8.98 -17.32 -13.20
C VAL A 232 -9.54 -16.57 -11.99
N PHE A 233 -10.19 -15.43 -12.20
CA PHE A 233 -10.76 -14.62 -11.13
C PHE A 233 -12.22 -15.00 -10.83
N ASP A 234 -12.85 -15.81 -11.68
CA ASP A 234 -14.23 -16.24 -11.51
C ASP A 234 -14.34 -17.29 -10.38
N LYS A 235 -15.54 -17.39 -9.83
CA LYS A 235 -15.88 -18.25 -8.68
C LYS A 235 -16.03 -19.71 -9.07
#